data_AF-A0A6S7J6V5-F1
#
_entry.id   AF-A0A6S7J6V5-F1
#
_cell.length_a   1.000
_cell.length_b   1.000
_cell.length_c   1.000
_cell.angle_alpha   90.00
_cell.angle_beta   90.00
_cell.angle_gamma   90.00
#
_symmetry.space_group_name_H-M   'P 1'
#
loop_
_entity.id
_entity.type
_entity.pdbx_description
1 polymer ?
#
loop_
_entity_poly.entity_id
_entity_poly.type
_entity_poly.pdbx_seq_one_letter_code
_entity_poly.pdbx_strand_id
1 'polypeptide(L)'
;MQTSSASVVQYIWIATKTFTIDQEHLKLSASATNMASTTVKDADTARVFMQRYGSHFPAGVHTLGGVLFRIVDAESESKKTTTVLAAKAANQLQGQISFGVLAGLGGIGVSISGENNNSSGTVEAHDEKTDDVFYTFSSQAMGPATTNPVTFNKMLANNSTWAIIDRGSPTAYIPIWEMIRNTDPVFEEVAKHLENTWRKDEEERMHRDADTIIEEPTNKVGTREITWHTKRVFQANYKEASRVESPYRSLFHLNPLFAYTRQCNI
;
A
#
# COMPACT_ATOMS: atom_id res chain seq x y z
N MET A 1 10.02 -21.14 20.97
CA MET A 1 11.15 -20.97 20.02
C MET A 1 11.02 -19.58 19.42
N GLN A 2 12.11 -18.82 19.27
CA GLN A 2 12.04 -17.45 18.75
C GLN A 2 12.45 -17.46 17.27
N THR A 3 11.46 -17.36 16.39
CA THR A 3 11.66 -17.21 14.96
C THR A 3 11.89 -15.74 14.61
N SER A 4 12.49 -15.48 13.46
CA SER A 4 12.69 -14.12 12.94
C SER A 4 12.42 -14.11 11.44
N SER A 5 11.73 -13.09 10.95
CA SER A 5 11.44 -12.93 9.53
C SER A 5 11.65 -11.50 9.05
N ALA A 6 11.91 -11.35 7.76
CA ALA A 6 11.97 -10.06 7.09
C ALA A 6 11.52 -10.20 5.63
N SER A 7 10.79 -9.21 5.13
CA SER A 7 10.36 -9.15 3.73
C SER A 7 11.02 -7.98 3.02
N VAL A 8 11.54 -8.24 1.83
CA VAL A 8 12.07 -7.20 0.94
C VAL A 8 11.23 -7.15 -0.32
N VAL A 9 10.80 -5.95 -0.68
CA VAL A 9 10.00 -5.70 -1.87
C VAL A 9 10.79 -4.82 -2.84
N GLN A 10 10.93 -5.29 -4.08
CA GLN A 10 11.24 -4.45 -5.23
C GLN A 10 9.96 -4.25 -6.03
N TYR A 11 9.79 -3.07 -6.60
CA TYR A 11 8.70 -2.83 -7.54
C TYR A 11 9.18 -2.14 -8.81
N ILE A 12 8.52 -2.44 -9.93
CA ILE A 12 8.62 -1.71 -11.20
C ILE A 12 7.32 -0.94 -11.36
N TRP A 13 7.41 0.39 -11.29
CA TRP A 13 6.26 1.29 -11.41
C TRP A 13 6.31 1.99 -12.76
N ILE A 14 5.26 1.83 -13.56
CA ILE A 14 5.18 2.42 -14.90
C ILE A 14 3.86 3.20 -14.99
N ALA A 15 3.98 4.53 -14.95
CA ALA A 15 2.87 5.44 -15.20
C ALA A 15 2.63 5.62 -16.70
N THR A 16 1.36 5.53 -17.11
CA THR A 16 0.95 5.71 -18.52
C THR A 16 0.15 6.99 -18.72
N LYS A 17 -0.74 7.33 -17.79
CA LYS A 17 -1.61 8.50 -17.90
C LYS A 17 -2.03 9.01 -16.52
N THR A 18 -2.36 10.29 -16.42
CA THR A 18 -2.99 10.87 -15.24
C THR A 18 -4.36 11.44 -15.57
N PHE A 19 -5.25 11.48 -14.59
CA PHE A 19 -6.54 12.16 -14.69
C PHE A 19 -6.98 12.68 -13.32
N THR A 20 -7.85 13.68 -13.33
CA THR A 20 -8.55 14.20 -12.15
C THR A 20 -10.04 13.97 -12.31
N ILE A 21 -10.76 13.92 -11.20
CA ILE A 21 -12.21 13.91 -11.21
C ILE A 21 -12.66 15.27 -10.69
N ASP A 22 -13.36 16.01 -11.54
CA ASP A 22 -13.80 17.36 -11.20
C ASP A 22 -14.84 17.31 -10.08
N GLN A 23 -14.55 18.00 -8.98
CA GLN A 23 -15.35 17.92 -7.76
C GLN A 23 -16.79 18.39 -7.96
N GLU A 24 -17.02 19.32 -8.88
CA GLU A 24 -18.35 19.81 -9.26
C GLU A 24 -19.24 18.75 -9.93
N HIS A 25 -18.63 17.68 -10.46
CA HIS A 25 -19.33 16.57 -11.08
C HIS A 25 -19.47 15.36 -10.15
N LEU A 26 -18.82 15.38 -8.98
CA LEU A 26 -18.97 14.33 -7.98
C LEU A 26 -20.35 14.41 -7.33
N LYS A 27 -21.12 13.33 -7.47
CA LYS A 27 -22.42 13.19 -6.83
C LYS A 27 -22.49 11.86 -6.11
N LEU A 28 -23.15 11.86 -4.96
CA LEU A 28 -23.50 10.63 -4.27
C LEU A 28 -24.45 9.80 -5.12
N SER A 29 -24.28 8.48 -5.08
CA SER A 29 -25.23 7.58 -5.73
C SER A 29 -26.57 7.64 -5.01
N ALA A 30 -27.68 7.40 -5.74
CA ALA A 30 -29.01 7.36 -5.13
C ALA A 30 -29.11 6.36 -3.95
N SER A 31 -28.35 5.26 -4.02
CA SER A 31 -28.27 4.27 -2.94
C SER A 31 -27.54 4.81 -1.71
N ALA A 32 -26.43 5.53 -1.89
CA ALA A 32 -25.72 6.17 -0.79
C ALA A 32 -26.59 7.26 -0.16
N THR A 33 -27.21 8.12 -0.97
CA THR A 33 -28.12 9.18 -0.50
C THR A 33 -29.31 8.60 0.29
N ASN A 34 -29.93 7.53 -0.20
CA ASN A 34 -31.06 6.89 0.50
C ASN A 34 -30.63 6.22 1.81
N MET A 35 -29.47 5.55 1.84
CA MET A 35 -28.98 4.95 3.08
C MET A 35 -28.62 6.03 4.11
N ALA A 36 -27.98 7.12 3.66
CA ALA A 36 -27.64 8.25 4.50
C ALA A 36 -28.89 8.84 5.17
N SER A 37 -29.96 9.13 4.43
CA SER A 37 -31.20 9.70 5.01
C SER A 37 -31.98 8.74 5.91
N THR A 38 -32.04 7.46 5.57
CA THR A 38 -32.97 6.52 6.24
C THR A 38 -32.33 5.82 7.43
N THR A 39 -31.02 5.57 7.37
CA THR A 39 -30.34 4.63 8.26
C THR A 39 -29.41 5.33 9.25
N VAL A 40 -28.66 6.36 8.82
CA VAL A 40 -27.64 7.00 9.66
C VAL A 40 -28.29 7.89 10.71
N LYS A 41 -28.32 7.41 11.95
CA LYS A 41 -28.94 8.10 13.11
C LYS A 41 -28.06 8.11 14.35
N ASP A 42 -27.03 7.28 14.35
CA ASP A 42 -26.14 7.04 15.48
C ASP A 42 -24.77 6.55 14.99
N ALA A 43 -23.87 6.28 15.93
CA ALA A 43 -22.50 5.86 15.62
C ALA A 43 -22.43 4.50 14.91
N ASP A 44 -23.28 3.53 15.29
CA ASP A 44 -23.21 2.19 14.73
C ASP A 44 -23.70 2.18 13.28
N THR A 45 -24.80 2.87 13.00
CA THR A 45 -25.31 3.05 11.63
C THR A 45 -24.37 3.89 10.76
N ALA A 46 -23.70 4.90 11.33
CA ALA A 46 -22.65 5.66 10.66
C ALA A 46 -21.44 4.77 10.28
N ARG A 47 -21.00 3.87 11.17
CA ARG A 47 -19.93 2.90 10.87
C ARG A 47 -20.34 1.96 9.74
N VAL A 48 -21.56 1.42 9.77
CA VAL A 48 -22.07 0.57 8.69
C VAL A 48 -22.06 1.30 7.34
N PHE A 49 -22.48 2.56 7.34
CA PHE A 49 -22.42 3.40 6.14
C PHE A 49 -20.98 3.56 5.62
N MET A 50 -20.03 3.93 6.49
CA MET A 50 -18.63 4.13 6.11
C MET A 50 -17.90 2.82 5.75
N GLN A 51 -18.29 1.69 6.33
CA GLN A 51 -17.79 0.37 5.91
C GLN A 51 -18.21 0.05 4.48
N ARG A 52 -19.42 0.47 4.08
CA ARG A 52 -19.96 0.20 2.75
C ARG A 52 -19.42 1.14 1.68
N TYR A 53 -19.33 2.44 1.97
CA TYR A 53 -19.01 3.46 0.97
C TYR A 53 -17.62 4.08 1.14
N GLY A 54 -16.90 3.76 2.21
CA GLY A 54 -15.69 4.44 2.64
C GLY A 54 -15.99 5.65 3.52
N SER A 55 -14.96 6.22 4.13
CA SER A 55 -15.05 7.48 4.88
C SER A 55 -14.61 8.70 4.06
N HIS A 56 -13.79 8.48 3.03
CA HIS A 56 -13.21 9.54 2.21
C HIS A 56 -13.18 9.14 0.73
N PHE A 57 -13.36 10.14 -0.12
CA PHE A 57 -13.19 10.04 -1.55
C PHE A 57 -11.83 10.61 -1.99
N PRO A 58 -11.00 9.87 -2.73
CA PRO A 58 -9.72 10.39 -3.23
C PRO A 58 -9.95 11.35 -4.41
N ALA A 59 -9.89 12.66 -4.18
CA ALA A 59 -10.03 13.66 -5.26
C ALA A 59 -8.68 14.20 -5.78
N GLY A 60 -7.59 13.48 -5.51
CA GLY A 60 -6.26 13.80 -6.01
C GLY A 60 -6.09 13.50 -7.51
N VAL A 61 -4.90 13.78 -8.03
CA VAL A 61 -4.51 13.33 -9.38
C VAL A 61 -4.32 11.82 -9.34
N HIS A 62 -5.18 11.11 -10.08
CA HIS A 62 -5.07 9.68 -10.25
C HIS A 62 -4.04 9.36 -11.34
N THR A 63 -3.16 8.41 -11.07
CA THR A 63 -2.23 7.88 -12.06
C THR A 63 -2.66 6.49 -12.47
N LEU A 64 -2.75 6.27 -13.78
CA LEU A 64 -2.98 4.99 -14.44
C LEU A 64 -1.66 4.38 -14.90
N GLY A 65 -1.60 3.06 -14.92
CA GLY A 65 -0.48 2.30 -15.47
C GLY A 65 -0.42 0.90 -14.89
N GLY A 66 0.78 0.46 -14.48
CA GLY A 66 0.94 -0.82 -13.79
C GLY A 66 2.07 -0.82 -12.78
N VAL A 67 1.94 -1.70 -11.78
CA VAL A 67 2.99 -1.98 -10.80
C VAL A 67 3.28 -3.48 -10.76
N LEU A 68 4.53 -3.86 -10.97
CA LEU A 68 5.02 -5.22 -10.79
C LEU A 68 5.84 -5.28 -9.49
N PHE A 69 5.39 -6.05 -8.53
CA PHE A 69 6.06 -6.33 -7.27
C PHE A 69 6.83 -7.65 -7.35
N ARG A 70 8.02 -7.66 -6.75
CA ARG A 70 8.84 -8.83 -6.48
C ARG A 70 9.19 -8.82 -5.00
N ILE A 71 8.85 -9.90 -4.33
CA ILE A 71 8.90 -9.99 -2.88
C ILE A 71 9.77 -11.19 -2.53
N VAL A 72 10.67 -10.99 -1.57
CA VAL A 72 11.42 -12.07 -0.94
C VAL A 72 11.15 -12.02 0.55
N ASP A 73 10.53 -13.07 1.05
CA ASP A 73 10.37 -13.31 2.47
C ASP A 73 11.54 -14.18 2.93
N ALA A 74 12.27 -13.74 3.94
CA ALA A 74 13.31 -14.50 4.60
C ALA A 74 12.87 -14.86 6.00
N GLU A 75 12.94 -16.14 6.35
CA GLU A 75 12.53 -16.67 7.65
C GLU A 75 13.66 -17.48 8.27
N SER A 76 13.84 -17.39 9.58
CA SER A 76 14.82 -18.20 10.31
C SER A 76 14.20 -18.77 11.58
N GLU A 77 14.49 -20.04 11.83
CA GLU A 77 14.10 -20.75 13.05
C GLU A 77 14.92 -20.31 14.28
N SER A 78 16.02 -19.59 14.05
CA SER A 78 16.84 -18.98 15.09
C SER A 78 16.63 -17.46 15.15
N LYS A 79 16.82 -16.89 16.35
CA LYS A 79 16.73 -15.44 16.53
C LYS A 79 17.82 -14.75 15.73
N LYS A 80 17.42 -13.97 14.72
CA LYS A 80 18.32 -13.15 13.92
C LYS A 80 17.83 -11.71 13.90
N THR A 81 18.75 -10.77 13.74
CA THR A 81 18.36 -9.37 13.56
C THR A 81 17.65 -9.22 12.22
N THR A 82 16.54 -8.49 12.22
CA THR A 82 15.73 -8.21 11.02
C THR A 82 16.54 -7.52 9.93
N THR A 83 17.52 -6.69 10.30
CA THR A 83 18.45 -6.03 9.36
C THR A 83 19.34 -7.03 8.61
N VAL A 84 19.79 -8.09 9.27
CA VAL A 84 20.59 -9.15 8.64
C VAL A 84 19.72 -9.98 7.70
N LEU A 85 18.50 -10.34 8.13
CA LEU A 85 17.56 -11.06 7.27
C LEU A 85 17.14 -10.23 6.04
N ALA A 86 16.86 -8.93 6.22
CA ALA A 86 16.53 -8.04 5.12
C ALA A 86 17.70 -7.86 4.14
N ALA A 87 18.94 -7.70 4.63
CA ALA A 87 20.12 -7.62 3.78
C ALA A 87 20.32 -8.91 2.97
N LYS A 88 20.12 -10.07 3.59
CA LYS A 88 20.18 -11.37 2.91
C LYS A 88 19.07 -11.52 1.87
N ALA A 89 17.83 -11.20 2.21
CA ALA A 89 16.69 -11.21 1.29
C ALA A 89 16.92 -10.27 0.09
N ALA A 90 17.46 -9.08 0.32
CA ALA A 90 17.81 -8.13 -0.73
C ALA A 90 18.91 -8.66 -1.67
N ASN A 91 19.94 -9.31 -1.12
CA ASN A 91 20.99 -9.94 -1.92
C ASN A 91 20.43 -11.09 -2.77
N GLN A 92 19.57 -11.94 -2.20
CA GLN A 92 18.89 -13.01 -2.92
C GLN A 92 18.00 -12.47 -4.04
N LEU A 93 17.20 -11.44 -3.74
CA LEU A 93 16.37 -10.75 -4.73
C LEU A 93 17.21 -10.19 -5.88
N GLN A 94 18.31 -9.48 -5.56
CA GLN A 94 19.20 -8.92 -6.57
C GLN A 94 19.86 -10.01 -7.43
N GLY A 95 20.30 -11.11 -6.82
CA GLY A 95 20.83 -12.27 -7.54
C GLY A 95 19.81 -12.84 -8.52
N GLN A 96 18.59 -13.13 -8.07
CA GLN A 96 17.51 -13.67 -8.90
C GLN A 96 17.12 -12.76 -10.08
N ILE A 97 17.21 -11.44 -9.89
CA ILE A 97 17.01 -10.46 -10.96
C ILE A 97 18.15 -10.52 -11.97
N SER A 98 19.40 -10.51 -11.49
CA SER A 98 20.60 -10.52 -12.33
C SER A 98 20.75 -11.80 -13.16
N PHE A 99 20.29 -12.95 -12.64
CA PHE A 99 20.31 -14.23 -13.37
C PHE A 99 19.08 -14.46 -14.27
N GLY A 100 18.12 -13.53 -14.31
CA GLY A 100 16.93 -13.67 -15.15
C GLY A 100 15.99 -14.82 -14.76
N VAL A 101 16.21 -15.47 -13.62
CA VAL A 101 15.42 -16.62 -13.14
C VAL A 101 13.98 -16.19 -12.85
N LEU A 102 13.77 -14.99 -12.27
CA LEU A 102 12.44 -14.37 -12.12
C LEU A 102 11.85 -13.79 -13.43
N ALA A 103 12.58 -13.85 -14.55
CA ALA A 103 12.05 -13.54 -15.87
C ALA A 103 11.62 -14.82 -16.64
N GLY A 104 12.05 -16.00 -16.20
CA GLY A 104 11.85 -17.29 -16.88
C GLY A 104 10.85 -18.27 -16.24
N LEU A 105 10.35 -18.01 -15.03
CA LEU A 105 9.36 -18.87 -14.34
C LEU A 105 7.93 -18.57 -14.83
N GLY A 106 7.71 -18.81 -16.12
CA GLY A 106 6.41 -18.72 -16.76
C GLY A 106 5.42 -19.72 -16.19
N GLY A 107 4.28 -19.18 -15.72
CA GLY A 107 2.99 -19.88 -15.61
C GLY A 107 2.87 -20.92 -14.51
N ILE A 108 2.27 -20.54 -13.36
CA ILE A 108 1.40 -21.38 -12.53
C ILE A 108 0.52 -20.44 -11.70
N GLY A 109 -0.80 -20.65 -11.76
CA GLY A 109 -1.76 -20.19 -10.74
C GLY A 109 -2.58 -18.94 -11.03
N VAL A 110 -3.34 -18.90 -12.12
CA VAL A 110 -4.41 -17.89 -12.30
C VAL A 110 -5.56 -18.25 -11.34
N SER A 111 -5.68 -17.56 -10.20
CA SER A 111 -6.96 -17.47 -9.49
C SER A 111 -7.68 -16.20 -9.94
N ILE A 112 -8.60 -16.37 -10.90
CA ILE A 112 -9.59 -15.35 -11.21
C ILE A 112 -10.62 -15.40 -10.09
N SER A 113 -10.46 -14.57 -9.07
CA SER A 113 -11.56 -14.17 -8.20
C SER A 113 -11.88 -12.71 -8.51
N GLY A 114 -13.13 -12.47 -8.88
CA GLY A 114 -13.61 -11.23 -9.48
C GLY A 114 -13.32 -9.97 -8.65
N GLU A 115 -13.29 -8.85 -9.38
CA GLU A 115 -13.10 -7.48 -8.92
C GLU A 115 -11.72 -7.17 -8.33
N ASN A 116 -10.67 -7.34 -9.14
CA ASN A 116 -9.49 -6.47 -9.30
C ASN A 116 -8.47 -7.21 -10.20
N ASN A 117 -7.91 -6.55 -11.22
CA ASN A 117 -6.96 -7.13 -12.21
C ASN A 117 -5.58 -7.47 -11.58
N ASN A 118 -5.56 -8.34 -10.57
CA ASN A 118 -4.35 -8.75 -9.89
C ASN A 118 -3.93 -10.13 -10.40
N SER A 119 -2.69 -10.26 -10.88
CA SER A 119 -2.06 -11.56 -11.12
C SER A 119 -0.94 -11.78 -10.12
N SER A 120 -0.90 -12.95 -9.49
CA SER A 120 0.14 -13.33 -8.54
C SER A 120 0.78 -14.66 -8.96
N GLY A 121 2.04 -14.86 -8.57
CA GLY A 121 2.74 -16.12 -8.72
C GLY A 121 3.79 -16.27 -7.61
N THR A 122 3.93 -17.48 -7.08
CA THR A 122 4.85 -17.80 -5.98
C THR A 122 5.78 -18.93 -6.43
N VAL A 123 7.07 -18.79 -6.15
CA VAL A 123 8.07 -19.86 -6.34
C VAL A 123 8.90 -19.94 -5.07
N GLU A 124 8.85 -21.09 -4.43
CA GLU A 124 9.65 -21.40 -3.25
C GLU A 124 11.03 -21.87 -3.70
N ALA A 125 12.09 -21.29 -3.14
CA ALA A 125 13.46 -21.73 -3.44
C ALA A 125 14.24 -21.88 -2.13
N HIS A 126 14.72 -23.09 -1.89
CA HIS A 126 15.47 -23.46 -0.70
C HIS A 126 16.97 -23.23 -0.92
N ASP A 127 17.60 -22.39 -0.10
CA ASP A 127 19.07 -22.26 -0.07
C ASP A 127 19.60 -22.97 1.17
N GLU A 128 19.84 -24.27 1.03
CA GLU A 128 20.20 -25.22 2.10
C GLU A 128 21.61 -24.98 2.70
N LYS A 129 22.33 -23.92 2.28
CA LYS A 129 23.77 -23.77 2.58
C LYS A 129 24.21 -22.51 3.29
N THR A 130 23.33 -21.56 3.64
CA THR A 130 23.77 -20.37 4.41
C THR A 130 22.83 -20.00 5.57
N ASP A 131 23.14 -20.57 6.73
CA ASP A 131 22.66 -20.17 8.06
C ASP A 131 21.15 -20.38 8.35
N ASP A 132 20.50 -21.52 8.15
CA ASP A 132 19.10 -21.73 8.61
C ASP A 132 18.13 -20.58 8.24
N VAL A 133 18.24 -20.05 7.01
CA VAL A 133 17.33 -19.02 6.48
C VAL A 133 16.59 -19.59 5.28
N PHE A 134 15.27 -19.63 5.39
CA PHE A 134 14.34 -20.04 4.33
C PHE A 134 13.92 -18.81 3.53
N TYR A 135 13.90 -18.91 2.20
CA TYR A 135 13.50 -17.81 1.32
C TYR A 135 12.28 -18.19 0.49
N THR A 136 11.25 -17.36 0.54
CA THR A 136 10.06 -17.48 -0.31
C THR A 136 10.03 -16.33 -1.29
N PHE A 137 9.96 -16.65 -2.59
CA PHE A 137 9.89 -15.63 -3.64
C PHE A 137 8.46 -15.55 -4.14
N SER A 138 7.90 -14.35 -4.17
CA SER A 138 6.62 -14.10 -4.80
C SER A 138 6.67 -12.89 -5.71
N SER A 139 5.80 -12.88 -6.71
CA SER A 139 5.62 -11.76 -7.61
C SER A 139 4.14 -11.45 -7.75
N GLN A 140 3.82 -10.17 -7.78
CA GLN A 140 2.45 -9.69 -7.90
C GLN A 140 2.41 -8.56 -8.91
N ALA A 141 1.33 -8.44 -9.67
CA ALA A 141 1.16 -7.39 -10.64
C ALA A 141 -0.21 -6.76 -10.50
N MET A 142 -0.24 -5.43 -10.59
CA MET A 142 -1.43 -4.60 -10.68
C MET A 142 -1.45 -3.93 -12.06
N GLY A 143 -2.56 -4.08 -12.78
CA GLY A 143 -2.68 -3.65 -14.18
C GLY A 143 -2.57 -4.86 -15.13
N PRO A 144 -1.49 -5.03 -15.90
CA PRO A 144 -1.30 -6.23 -16.71
C PRO A 144 -1.25 -7.50 -15.88
N ALA A 145 -2.01 -8.52 -16.29
CA ALA A 145 -2.06 -9.84 -15.65
C ALA A 145 -0.83 -10.71 -15.99
N THR A 146 0.38 -10.21 -15.71
CA THR A 146 1.63 -10.95 -15.92
C THR A 146 2.70 -10.51 -14.94
N THR A 147 3.54 -11.44 -14.51
CA THR A 147 4.71 -11.19 -13.66
C THR A 147 6.03 -11.14 -14.43
N ASN A 148 6.02 -11.41 -15.74
CA ASN A 148 7.19 -11.27 -16.61
C ASN A 148 7.38 -9.78 -16.96
N PRO A 149 8.51 -9.13 -16.62
CA PRO A 149 8.69 -7.69 -16.81
C PRO A 149 8.63 -7.22 -18.27
N VAL A 150 9.11 -8.05 -19.21
CA VAL A 150 9.13 -7.70 -20.64
C VAL A 150 7.71 -7.73 -21.18
N THR A 151 6.95 -8.78 -20.88
CA THR A 151 5.54 -8.88 -21.25
C THR A 151 4.71 -7.82 -20.54
N PHE A 152 4.98 -7.56 -19.26
CA PHE A 152 4.32 -6.53 -18.46
C PHE A 152 4.40 -5.16 -19.13
N ASN A 153 5.62 -4.74 -19.50
CA ASN A 153 5.85 -3.47 -20.18
C ASN A 153 5.16 -3.41 -21.56
N LYS A 154 5.20 -4.51 -22.33
CA LYS A 154 4.51 -4.59 -23.63
C LYS A 154 2.99 -4.46 -23.48
N MET A 155 2.41 -5.10 -22.46
CA MET A 155 0.95 -5.07 -22.24
C MET A 155 0.44 -3.69 -21.87
N LEU A 156 1.24 -2.86 -21.21
CA LEU A 156 0.88 -1.47 -20.88
C LEU A 156 0.64 -0.57 -22.11
N ALA A 157 1.02 -1.00 -23.31
CA ALA A 157 0.61 -0.30 -24.54
C ALA A 157 -0.91 -0.37 -24.77
N ASN A 158 -1.62 -1.34 -24.18
CA ASN A 158 -3.07 -1.48 -24.25
C ASN A 158 -3.73 -0.90 -22.99
N ASN A 159 -4.62 0.09 -23.16
CA ASN A 159 -5.27 0.79 -22.07
C ASN A 159 -6.21 -0.09 -21.22
N SER A 160 -6.71 -1.21 -21.76
CA SER A 160 -7.53 -2.16 -21.00
C SER A 160 -6.73 -2.90 -19.91
N THR A 161 -5.41 -2.80 -19.93
CA THR A 161 -4.51 -3.38 -18.93
C THR A 161 -4.11 -2.38 -17.84
N TRP A 162 -4.52 -1.12 -17.94
CA TRP A 162 -4.16 -0.11 -16.96
C TRP A 162 -4.95 -0.29 -15.66
N ALA A 163 -4.29 -0.06 -14.53
CA ALA A 163 -4.90 0.07 -13.22
C ALA A 163 -4.60 1.46 -12.62
N ILE A 164 -5.37 1.87 -11.62
CA ILE A 164 -5.04 3.05 -10.81
C ILE A 164 -3.88 2.67 -9.88
N ILE A 165 -2.70 3.25 -10.13
CA ILE A 165 -1.45 2.97 -9.41
C ILE A 165 -1.09 4.04 -8.37
N ASP A 166 -1.72 5.20 -8.45
CA ASP A 166 -1.63 6.28 -7.47
C ASP A 166 -2.95 7.05 -7.45
N ARG A 167 -3.38 7.50 -6.27
CA ARG A 167 -4.58 8.32 -6.05
C ARG A 167 -4.23 9.77 -5.68
N GLY A 168 -2.95 10.12 -5.73
CA GLY A 168 -2.44 11.44 -5.41
C GLY A 168 -2.34 11.67 -3.91
N SER A 169 -2.24 12.94 -3.53
CA SER A 169 -1.99 13.31 -2.13
C SER A 169 -3.13 12.90 -1.19
N PRO A 170 -2.80 12.36 0.00
CA PRO A 170 -3.78 12.18 1.07
C PRO A 170 -4.50 13.47 1.47
N THR A 171 -3.89 14.65 1.26
CA THR A 171 -4.54 15.93 1.59
C THR A 171 -5.63 16.32 0.60
N ALA A 172 -5.73 15.63 -0.55
CA ALA A 172 -6.77 15.82 -1.55
C ALA A 172 -7.97 14.88 -1.34
N TYR A 173 -8.02 14.17 -0.20
CA TYR A 173 -9.15 13.31 0.12
C TYR A 173 -10.29 14.15 0.67
N ILE A 174 -11.48 14.00 0.09
CA ILE A 174 -12.70 14.69 0.52
C ILE A 174 -13.44 13.76 1.48
N PRO A 175 -13.74 14.19 2.71
CA PRO A 175 -14.56 13.39 3.60
C PRO A 175 -15.99 13.22 3.09
N ILE A 176 -16.57 12.03 3.21
CA ILE A 176 -17.91 11.77 2.65
C ILE A 176 -18.99 12.61 3.34
N TRP A 177 -18.84 12.95 4.63
CA TRP A 177 -19.79 13.83 5.32
C TRP A 177 -19.83 15.24 4.72
N GLU A 178 -18.72 15.76 4.17
CA GLU A 178 -18.72 17.03 3.43
C GLU A 178 -19.47 16.90 2.10
N MET A 179 -19.27 15.78 1.38
CA MET A 179 -20.02 15.51 0.14
C MET A 179 -21.53 15.39 0.40
N ILE A 180 -21.92 14.75 1.51
CA ILE A 180 -23.32 14.64 1.95
C ILE A 180 -23.89 16.02 2.29
N ARG A 181 -23.16 16.82 3.08
CA ARG A 181 -23.54 18.19 3.46
C ARG A 181 -23.77 19.07 2.23
N ASN A 182 -22.94 18.92 1.20
CA ASN A 182 -23.05 19.68 -0.05
C ASN A 182 -24.20 19.21 -0.97
N THR A 183 -24.85 18.08 -0.66
CA THR A 183 -25.95 17.57 -1.49
C THR A 183 -27.25 18.32 -1.22
N ASP A 184 -27.66 18.43 0.04
CA ASP A 184 -28.86 19.15 0.46
C ASP A 184 -28.76 19.47 1.97
N PRO A 185 -29.18 20.68 2.43
CA PRO A 185 -29.20 21.04 3.85
C PRO A 185 -29.91 20.04 4.78
N VAL A 186 -30.86 19.24 4.28
CA VAL A 186 -31.55 18.20 5.05
C VAL A 186 -30.61 17.14 5.62
N PHE A 187 -29.42 16.97 5.01
CA PHE A 187 -28.44 15.97 5.44
C PHE A 187 -27.45 16.46 6.50
N GLU A 188 -27.59 17.69 7.02
CA GLU A 188 -26.62 18.25 7.97
C GLU A 188 -26.44 17.38 9.23
N GLU A 189 -27.54 16.88 9.81
CA GLU A 189 -27.46 16.01 10.99
C GLU A 189 -26.81 14.66 10.67
N VAL A 190 -27.09 14.11 9.48
CA VAL A 190 -26.44 12.87 9.00
C VAL A 190 -24.94 13.07 8.83
N ALA A 191 -24.52 14.19 8.23
CA ALA A 191 -23.13 14.55 8.07
C ALA A 191 -22.41 14.67 9.43
N LYS A 192 -23.05 15.30 10.42
CA LYS A 192 -22.52 15.39 11.79
C LYS A 192 -22.34 14.02 12.44
N HIS A 193 -23.31 13.11 12.28
CA HIS A 193 -23.19 11.76 12.82
C HIS A 193 -21.99 11.02 12.21
N LEU A 194 -21.79 11.11 10.90
CA LEU A 194 -20.64 10.51 10.21
C LEU A 194 -19.31 11.11 10.68
N GLU A 195 -19.22 12.44 10.70
CA GLU A 195 -18.02 13.18 11.11
C GLU A 195 -17.61 12.87 12.56
N ASN A 196 -18.57 12.95 13.49
CA ASN A 196 -18.32 12.69 14.91
C ASN A 196 -17.92 11.24 15.17
N THR A 197 -18.56 10.30 14.48
CA THR A 197 -18.23 8.88 14.59
C THR A 197 -16.83 8.60 14.09
N TRP A 198 -16.49 9.12 12.90
CA TRP A 198 -15.15 8.93 12.33
C TRP A 198 -14.06 9.52 13.22
N ARG A 199 -14.25 10.76 13.71
CA ARG A 199 -13.27 11.42 14.59
C ARG A 199 -13.04 10.64 15.88
N LYS A 200 -14.12 10.15 16.51
CA LYS A 200 -14.02 9.33 17.71
C LYS A 200 -13.27 8.02 17.45
N ASP A 201 -13.61 7.31 16.38
CA ASP A 201 -12.96 6.04 16.04
C ASP A 201 -11.46 6.23 15.72
N GLU A 202 -11.09 7.35 15.08
CA GLU A 202 -9.71 7.68 14.78
C GLU A 202 -8.91 8.06 16.04
N GLU A 203 -9.50 8.83 16.95
CA GLU A 203 -8.90 9.14 18.26
C GLU A 203 -8.62 7.85 19.06
N GLU A 204 -9.60 6.95 19.14
CA GLU A 204 -9.43 5.65 19.80
C GLU A 204 -8.36 4.79 19.12
N ARG A 205 -8.24 4.84 17.78
CA ARG A 205 -7.18 4.14 17.04
C ARG A 205 -5.81 4.69 17.40
N MET A 206 -5.65 6.01 17.40
CA MET A 206 -4.38 6.65 17.76
C MET A 206 -3.96 6.30 19.19
N HIS A 207 -4.90 6.22 20.13
CA HIS A 207 -4.62 5.78 21.50
C HIS A 207 -4.15 4.32 21.57
N ARG A 208 -4.86 3.39 20.91
CA ARG A 208 -4.46 1.98 20.86
C ARG A 208 -3.07 1.79 20.24
N ASP A 209 -2.79 2.50 19.15
CA ASP A 209 -1.50 2.41 18.46
C ASP A 209 -0.38 2.98 19.35
N ALA A 210 -0.64 4.05 20.11
CA ALA A 210 0.30 4.60 21.08
C ALA A 210 0.59 3.62 22.23
N ASP A 211 -0.44 2.97 22.78
CA ASP A 211 -0.28 1.98 23.86
C ASP A 211 0.48 0.74 23.38
N THR A 212 0.21 0.28 22.15
CA THR A 212 0.93 -0.84 21.52
C THR A 212 2.43 -0.53 21.34
N ILE A 213 2.79 0.72 21.08
CA ILE A 213 4.20 1.16 20.97
C ILE A 213 4.88 1.21 22.35
N ILE A 214 4.13 1.43 23.44
CA ILE A 214 4.68 1.54 24.80
C ILE A 214 4.92 0.17 25.44
N GLU A 215 4.19 -0.88 25.02
CA GLU A 215 4.37 -2.24 25.55
C GLU A 215 5.56 -3.02 24.96
N GLU A 216 6.31 -2.48 23.99
CA GLU A 216 7.62 -3.05 23.66
C GLU A 216 8.60 -2.82 24.84
N PRO A 217 9.13 -3.87 25.49
CA PRO A 217 9.95 -3.70 26.67
C PRO A 217 11.21 -2.92 26.32
N THR A 218 11.30 -1.72 26.88
CA THR A 218 12.51 -0.89 26.94
C THR A 218 13.59 -1.61 27.76
N ASN A 219 14.20 -2.62 27.16
CA ASN A 219 15.43 -3.20 27.68
C ASN A 219 16.56 -2.19 27.46
N LYS A 220 16.82 -1.42 28.51
CA LYS A 220 17.97 -0.54 28.68
C LYS A 220 19.27 -1.30 28.45
N VAL A 221 19.96 -1.02 27.34
CA VAL A 221 21.43 -1.09 27.28
C VAL A 221 21.95 0.05 26.40
N GLY A 222 22.73 0.95 27.02
CA GLY A 222 23.81 1.72 26.37
C GLY A 222 23.40 2.80 25.37
N THR A 223 23.38 4.05 25.86
CA THR A 223 23.46 5.32 25.11
C THR A 223 24.12 5.25 23.73
N ARG A 224 23.32 5.29 22.66
CA ARG A 224 23.52 6.10 21.44
C ARG A 224 22.14 6.42 20.84
N GLU A 225 21.96 7.68 20.45
CA GLU A 225 20.73 8.22 19.87
C GLU A 225 20.20 7.38 18.70
N ILE A 226 19.07 6.70 18.90
CA ILE A 226 18.30 6.10 17.81
C ILE A 226 17.39 7.19 17.27
N THR A 227 17.86 7.88 16.22
CA THR A 227 17.07 8.87 15.51
C THR A 227 16.10 8.15 14.57
N TRP A 228 14.81 8.12 14.93
CA TRP A 228 13.73 7.55 14.12
C TRP A 228 13.66 8.20 12.71
N HIS A 229 14.03 7.47 11.66
CA HIS A 229 14.02 7.96 10.26
C HIS A 229 12.82 7.51 9.43
N THR A 230 11.93 6.64 9.93
CA THR A 230 10.84 6.08 9.12
C THR A 230 9.67 7.04 8.88
N LYS A 231 9.37 7.96 9.81
CA LYS A 231 8.31 8.98 9.60
C LYS A 231 8.78 10.19 8.78
N ARG A 232 10.09 10.51 8.81
CA ARG A 232 10.65 11.67 8.08
C ARG A 232 10.90 11.40 6.61
N VAL A 233 11.22 10.18 6.17
CA VAL A 233 11.50 9.92 4.74
C VAL A 233 10.23 10.04 3.88
N PHE A 234 9.07 9.65 4.40
CA PHE A 234 7.79 9.83 3.68
C PHE A 234 7.37 11.31 3.60
N GLN A 235 7.61 12.10 4.67
CA GLN A 235 7.30 13.55 4.69
C GLN A 235 8.37 14.42 3.98
N ALA A 236 9.63 14.01 3.98
CA ALA A 236 10.73 14.76 3.34
C ALA A 236 10.70 14.61 1.83
N ASN A 237 10.46 13.40 1.30
CA ASN A 237 10.30 13.18 -0.14
C ASN A 237 9.05 13.91 -0.69
N TYR A 238 7.99 14.06 0.13
CA TYR A 238 6.80 14.82 -0.24
C TYR A 238 7.06 16.35 -0.28
N LYS A 239 7.93 16.88 0.60
CA LYS A 239 8.36 18.29 0.58
C LYS A 239 9.33 18.63 -0.56
N GLU A 240 10.13 17.68 -1.02
CA GLU A 240 11.01 17.87 -2.20
C GLU A 240 10.28 17.71 -3.53
N ALA A 241 9.31 16.78 -3.63
CA ALA A 241 8.51 16.61 -4.84
C ALA A 241 7.55 17.78 -5.14
N SER A 242 7.18 18.56 -4.11
CA SER A 242 6.32 19.75 -4.23
C SER A 242 7.07 21.03 -4.62
N ARG A 243 8.38 20.97 -4.85
CA ARG A 243 9.22 22.12 -5.24
C ARG A 243 9.71 22.11 -6.69
N VAL A 244 9.35 21.10 -7.50
CA VAL A 244 9.86 20.99 -8.87
C VAL A 244 8.75 21.29 -9.88
N GLU A 245 8.74 22.52 -10.39
CA GLU A 245 8.01 22.87 -11.61
C GLU A 245 8.63 22.13 -12.82
N SER A 246 7.75 21.59 -13.67
CA SER A 246 7.99 21.00 -15.01
C SER A 246 8.85 21.91 -15.93
N PRO A 247 9.48 21.47 -17.05
CA PRO A 247 9.31 20.22 -17.83
C PRO A 247 10.63 19.55 -18.33
N TYR A 248 10.55 18.25 -18.67
CA TYR A 248 11.56 17.43 -19.37
C TYR A 248 13.02 17.42 -18.84
N ARG A 249 13.42 16.33 -18.18
CA ARG A 249 14.70 15.65 -18.48
C ARG A 249 14.79 14.22 -17.94
N SER A 250 15.11 13.35 -18.90
CA SER A 250 15.69 12.01 -18.89
C SER A 250 16.33 11.44 -17.61
N LEU A 251 16.13 10.13 -17.45
CA LEU A 251 17.07 9.12 -16.94
C LEU A 251 17.51 9.27 -15.47
N PHE A 252 16.70 8.76 -14.56
CA PHE A 252 17.22 8.22 -13.28
C PHE A 252 16.55 6.88 -12.97
N HIS A 253 17.33 5.80 -13.16
CA HIS A 253 17.09 4.53 -12.49
C HIS A 253 17.42 4.70 -11.01
N LEU A 254 16.40 4.87 -10.17
CA LEU A 254 16.53 4.71 -8.72
C LEU A 254 15.50 3.67 -8.29
N ASN A 255 16.01 2.50 -7.90
CA ASN A 255 15.26 1.44 -7.22
C ASN A 255 15.31 1.73 -5.72
N PRO A 256 14.24 2.22 -5.07
CA PRO A 256 14.16 2.18 -3.62
C PRO A 256 13.70 0.77 -3.19
N LEU A 257 14.63 0.00 -2.60
CA LEU A 257 14.30 -1.19 -1.82
C LEU A 257 13.66 -0.71 -0.50
N PHE A 258 12.41 -1.10 -0.26
CA PHE A 258 11.78 -0.91 1.04
C PHE A 258 11.72 -2.25 1.79
N ALA A 259 12.17 -2.25 3.03
CA ALA A 259 12.03 -3.38 3.95
C ALA A 259 10.82 -3.12 4.86
N TYR A 260 9.94 -4.11 4.99
CA TYR A 260 8.81 -4.06 5.92
C TYR A 260 9.03 -5.10 7.03
N THR A 261 8.74 -4.73 8.27
CA THR A 261 8.88 -5.60 9.45
C THR A 261 7.52 -6.04 9.96
N ARG A 262 7.29 -7.35 10.05
CA ARG A 262 6.24 -7.93 10.89
C ARG A 262 6.91 -8.86 11.90
N GLN A 263 6.76 -8.57 13.18
CA GLN A 263 7.20 -9.46 14.25
C GLN A 263 5.95 -10.19 14.75
N CYS A 264 5.81 -11.46 14.36
CA CYS A 264 4.74 -12.32 14.87
C CYS A 264 5.21 -12.97 16.18
N ASN A 265 4.56 -12.66 17.29
CA ASN A 265 4.68 -13.45 18.52
C ASN A 265 3.63 -14.56 18.48
N ILE A 266 4.07 -15.82 18.57
CA ILE A 266 3.24 -16.99 18.88
C ILE A 266 3.52 -17.39 20.33
#